data_AF-A0A931US29-F1
#
_entry.id   AF-A0A931US29-F1
#
_cell.length_a   1.000
_cell.length_b   1.000
_cell.length_c   1.000
_cell.angle_alpha   90.00
_cell.angle_beta   90.00
_cell.angle_gamma   90.00
#
_symmetry.space_group_name_H-M   'P 1'
#
loop_
_entity.id
_entity.type
_entity.pdbx_description
1 polymer ?
#
loop_
_entity_poly.entity_id
_entity_poly.type
_entity_poly.pdbx_seq_one_letter_code
_entity_poly.pdbx_strand_id
1 'polypeptide(L)'
;MARVRVIIHYQTALFASGLARLLQKAPGISIAGMMDDLPEAIRMVEELQPEVIVVEGGEGREEVVSCCEFLRRSPNSRVVTLRLDQPTVRLCQCQELLVPDVRDLIAVVRGKTPLPARKSRPPPAA
;
A
#
# COMPACT_ATOMS: atom_id res chain seq x y z
N MET A 1 -25.10 -4.69 1.52
CA MET A 1 -23.87 -4.80 0.69
C MET A 1 -22.71 -4.22 1.48
N ALA A 2 -21.55 -4.87 1.51
CA ALA A 2 -20.39 -4.36 2.22
C ALA A 2 -19.87 -3.08 1.54
N ARG A 3 -19.55 -2.05 2.34
CA ARG A 3 -19.10 -0.74 1.85
C ARG A 3 -17.57 -0.71 1.89
N VAL A 4 -16.93 -0.45 0.77
CA VAL A 4 -15.47 -0.33 0.66
C VAL A 4 -15.02 0.94 1.38
N ARG A 5 -14.15 0.82 2.39
CA ARG A 5 -13.59 1.96 3.11
C ARG A 5 -12.29 2.41 2.47
N VAL A 6 -12.20 3.70 2.26
CA VAL A 6 -11.10 4.36 1.57
C VAL A 6 -10.46 5.36 2.51
N ILE A 7 -9.14 5.29 2.67
CA ILE A 7 -8.34 6.39 3.23
C ILE A 7 -7.64 7.10 2.07
N ILE A 8 -7.58 8.43 2.11
CA ILE A 8 -6.87 9.25 1.12
C ILE A 8 -5.69 9.92 1.82
N HIS A 9 -4.48 9.58 1.42
CA HIS A 9 -3.27 10.32 1.76
C HIS A 9 -2.94 11.28 0.62
N TYR A 10 -2.79 12.57 0.92
CA TYR A 10 -2.64 13.62 -0.09
C TYR A 10 -1.53 14.60 0.25
N GLN A 11 -1.05 15.34 -0.75
CA GLN A 11 -0.16 16.50 -0.58
C GLN A 11 -0.89 17.79 -0.96
N THR A 12 -1.85 17.70 -1.87
CA THR A 12 -2.64 18.83 -2.39
C THR A 12 -4.09 18.72 -1.93
N ALA A 13 -4.56 19.68 -1.14
CA ALA A 13 -5.97 19.70 -0.68
C ALA A 13 -6.99 19.70 -1.83
N LEU A 14 -6.63 20.30 -2.98
CA LEU A 14 -7.49 20.28 -4.18
C LEU A 14 -7.65 18.87 -4.76
N PHE A 15 -6.60 18.05 -4.76
CA PHE A 15 -6.68 16.65 -5.16
C PHE A 15 -7.64 15.89 -4.26
N ALA A 16 -7.45 15.98 -2.95
CA ALA A 16 -8.26 15.27 -1.97
C ALA A 16 -9.75 15.66 -2.06
N SER A 17 -10.04 16.96 -2.12
CA SER A 17 -11.42 17.45 -2.22
C SER A 17 -12.09 17.06 -3.54
N GLY A 18 -11.36 17.08 -4.66
CA GLY A 18 -11.84 16.61 -5.96
C GLY A 18 -12.14 15.12 -5.95
N LEU A 19 -11.19 14.31 -5.47
CA LEU A 19 -11.34 12.85 -5.36
C LEU A 19 -12.50 12.49 -4.42
N ALA A 20 -12.61 13.16 -3.27
CA ALA A 20 -13.68 12.91 -2.32
C ALA A 20 -15.06 13.15 -2.93
N ARG A 21 -15.24 14.25 -3.68
CA ARG A 21 -16.50 14.53 -4.40
C ARG A 21 -16.83 13.48 -5.45
N LEU A 22 -15.83 12.90 -6.11
CA LEU A 22 -16.03 11.82 -7.08
C LEU A 22 -16.45 10.52 -6.38
N LEU A 23 -15.73 10.13 -5.33
CA LEU A 23 -15.99 8.88 -4.60
C LEU A 23 -17.32 8.91 -3.82
N GLN A 24 -17.74 10.07 -3.32
CA GLN A 24 -19.05 10.23 -2.64
C GLN A 24 -20.24 9.94 -3.56
N LYS A 25 -20.09 10.12 -4.88
CA LYS A 25 -21.13 9.81 -5.86
C LYS A 25 -21.19 8.31 -6.19
N ALA A 26 -20.18 7.53 -5.81
CA ALA A 26 -20.11 6.11 -6.11
C ALA A 26 -20.82 5.28 -5.02
N PRO A 27 -21.84 4.47 -5.38
CA PRO A 27 -22.49 3.60 -4.41
C PRO A 27 -21.52 2.55 -3.89
N GLY A 28 -21.61 2.23 -2.60
CA GLY A 28 -20.77 1.20 -1.97
C GLY A 28 -19.37 1.66 -1.57
N ILE A 29 -19.02 2.95 -1.70
CA ILE A 29 -17.75 3.52 -1.24
C ILE A 29 -17.98 4.43 -0.01
N SER A 30 -17.09 4.34 0.98
CA SER A 30 -17.03 5.25 2.13
C SER A 30 -15.63 5.81 2.27
N ILE A 31 -15.50 7.12 2.43
CA ILE A 31 -14.23 7.72 2.81
C ILE A 31 -14.15 7.65 4.33
N ALA A 32 -13.18 6.90 4.85
CA ALA A 32 -12.94 6.72 6.28
C ALA A 32 -12.02 7.80 6.86
N GLY A 33 -11.20 8.43 6.03
CA GLY A 33 -10.31 9.53 6.43
C GLY A 33 -9.58 10.16 5.24
N MET A 34 -9.13 11.39 5.43
CA MET A 34 -8.27 12.12 4.48
C MET A 34 -7.19 12.82 5.30
N MET A 35 -5.92 12.65 4.92
CA MET A 35 -4.76 13.05 5.72
C MET A 35 -3.66 13.57 4.80
N ASP A 36 -2.98 14.64 5.16
CA ASP A 36 -1.75 15.09 4.48
C ASP A 36 -0.47 14.66 5.19
N ASP A 37 -0.54 14.43 6.49
CA ASP A 37 0.57 13.88 7.28
C ASP A 37 0.67 12.35 7.14
N LEU A 38 1.84 11.88 6.68
CA LEU A 38 2.10 10.44 6.49
C LEU A 38 2.08 9.65 7.83
N PRO A 39 2.77 10.08 8.90
CA PRO A 39 2.67 9.43 10.21
C PRO A 39 1.22 9.28 10.72
N GLU A 40 0.41 10.34 10.60
CA GLU A 40 -0.99 10.30 11.00
C GLU A 40 -1.80 9.34 10.11
N ALA A 41 -1.57 9.37 8.80
CA ALA A 41 -2.21 8.46 7.84
C ALA A 41 -1.88 6.99 8.16
N ILE A 42 -0.63 6.69 8.50
CA ILE A 42 -0.19 5.34 8.87
C ILE A 42 -0.95 4.86 10.11
N ARG A 43 -1.04 5.68 11.16
CA ARG A 43 -1.81 5.35 12.37
C ARG A 43 -3.27 5.04 12.05
N MET A 44 -3.90 5.86 11.21
CA MET A 44 -5.29 5.68 10.81
C MET A 44 -5.49 4.38 10.01
N VAL A 45 -4.54 4.03 9.14
CA VAL A 45 -4.54 2.77 8.39
C VAL A 45 -4.42 1.56 9.32
N GLU A 46 -3.54 1.63 10.32
CA GLU A 46 -3.39 0.56 11.33
C GLU A 46 -4.67 0.36 12.13
N GLU A 47 -5.28 1.46 12.61
CA GLU A 47 -6.49 1.44 13.45
C GLU A 47 -7.72 0.99 12.66
N LEU A 48 -7.91 1.48 11.44
CA LEU A 48 -9.14 1.26 10.67
C LEU A 48 -9.06 0.07 9.73
N GLN A 49 -7.87 -0.38 9.32
CA GLN A 49 -7.65 -1.46 8.34
C GLN A 49 -8.53 -1.28 7.08
N PRO A 50 -8.39 -0.17 6.33
CA PRO A 50 -9.23 0.12 5.18
C PRO A 50 -9.01 -0.90 4.05
N GLU A 51 -10.01 -1.11 3.20
CA GLU A 51 -9.87 -1.97 2.03
C GLU A 51 -9.02 -1.31 0.93
N VAL A 52 -9.04 0.02 0.86
CA VAL A 52 -8.29 0.80 -0.14
C VAL A 52 -7.62 2.01 0.53
N ILE A 53 -6.38 2.26 0.14
CA ILE A 53 -5.62 3.46 0.49
C ILE A 53 -5.27 4.15 -0.82
N VAL A 54 -5.73 5.37 -1.02
CA VAL A 54 -5.36 6.19 -2.17
C VAL A 54 -4.26 7.14 -1.75
N VAL A 55 -3.16 7.15 -2.50
CA VAL A 55 -2.00 8.02 -2.28
C VAL A 55 -1.93 9.00 -3.44
N GLU A 56 -1.81 10.29 -3.15
CA GLU A 56 -1.47 11.29 -4.17
C GLU A 56 -0.06 11.04 -4.68
N GLY A 57 0.05 10.85 -6.00
CA GLY A 57 1.31 10.58 -6.66
C GLY A 57 2.09 11.88 -6.89
N GLY A 58 3.37 11.85 -6.52
CA GLY A 58 4.35 12.87 -6.84
C GLY A 58 5.43 12.34 -7.79
N GLU A 59 6.50 13.11 -7.96
CA GLU A 59 7.68 12.64 -8.65
C GLU A 59 8.74 12.21 -7.64
N GLY A 60 9.09 10.91 -7.63
CA GLY A 60 10.27 10.43 -6.91
C GLY A 60 10.00 9.41 -5.81
N ARG A 61 10.97 9.30 -4.90
CA ARG A 61 11.06 8.20 -3.92
C ARG A 61 10.00 8.27 -2.81
N GLU A 62 9.44 9.43 -2.52
CA GLU A 62 8.48 9.64 -1.43
C GLU A 62 7.17 8.86 -1.64
N GLU A 63 6.68 8.77 -2.88
CA GLU A 63 5.51 7.94 -3.23
C GLU A 63 5.77 6.47 -2.88
N VAL A 64 6.94 5.97 -3.29
CA VAL A 64 7.31 4.56 -3.08
C VAL A 64 7.45 4.26 -1.59
N VAL A 65 8.09 5.16 -0.82
CA VAL A 65 8.22 5.00 0.63
C VAL A 65 6.85 4.98 1.30
N SER A 66 5.95 5.89 0.93
CA SER A 66 4.59 5.95 1.48
C SER A 66 3.80 4.68 1.15
N CYS A 67 3.85 4.22 -0.12
CA CYS A 67 3.25 2.94 -0.53
C CYS A 67 3.78 1.75 0.28
N CYS A 68 5.11 1.67 0.46
CA CYS A 68 5.75 0.61 1.24
C CYS A 68 5.28 0.62 2.70
N GLU A 69 5.22 1.78 3.35
CA GLU A 69 4.77 1.88 4.73
C GLU A 69 3.30 1.47 4.89
N PHE A 70 2.42 1.92 3.99
CA PHE A 70 1.02 1.51 4.02
C PHE A 70 0.84 0.00 3.82
N LEU A 71 1.57 -0.60 2.87
CA LEU A 71 1.50 -2.04 2.62
C LEU A 71 2.09 -2.88 3.77
N ARG A 72 3.13 -2.38 4.44
CA ARG A 72 3.69 -3.03 5.64
C ARG A 72 2.69 -3.04 6.80
N ARG A 73 1.95 -1.94 6.99
CA ARG A 73 1.00 -1.79 8.10
C ARG A 73 -0.37 -2.39 7.84
N SER A 74 -0.80 -2.44 6.58
CA SER A 74 -2.00 -3.16 6.19
C SER A 74 -1.78 -3.94 4.89
N PRO A 75 -1.26 -5.18 4.99
CA PRO A 75 -0.95 -6.02 3.82
C PRO A 75 -2.20 -6.49 3.06
N ASN A 76 -3.38 -6.36 3.68
CA ASN A 76 -4.66 -6.69 3.05
C ASN A 76 -5.30 -5.48 2.35
N SER A 77 -4.83 -4.26 2.61
CA SER A 77 -5.28 -3.07 1.90
C SER A 77 -4.74 -3.05 0.48
N ARG A 78 -5.56 -2.53 -0.45
CA ARG A 78 -5.09 -2.15 -1.78
C ARG A 78 -4.56 -0.72 -1.74
N VAL A 79 -3.27 -0.54 -2.00
CA VAL A 79 -2.67 0.79 -2.12
C VAL A 79 -2.65 1.21 -3.59
N VAL A 80 -3.26 2.36 -3.86
CA VAL A 80 -3.44 2.91 -5.21
C VAL A 80 -2.87 4.32 -5.26
N THR A 81 -1.98 4.59 -6.21
CA THR A 81 -1.50 5.95 -6.46
C THR A 81 -2.26 6.58 -7.61
N LEU A 82 -2.63 7.85 -7.44
CA LEU A 82 -3.25 8.68 -8.49
C LEU A 82 -2.48 9.98 -8.65
N ARG A 83 -2.30 10.42 -9.89
CA ARG A 83 -1.69 11.72 -10.23
C ARG A 83 -2.71 12.63 -10.90
N LEU A 84 -2.63 13.94 -10.67
CA LEU A 84 -3.49 14.92 -11.34
C LEU A 84 -3.05 15.21 -12.78
N ASP A 85 -1.76 15.11 -13.05
CA ASP A 85 -1.17 15.44 -14.36
C ASP A 85 -1.17 14.25 -15.33
N GLN A 86 -1.60 13.06 -14.88
CA GLN A 86 -1.65 11.85 -15.69
C GLN A 86 -2.95 11.09 -15.47
N PRO A 87 -3.65 10.64 -16.53
CA PRO A 87 -4.86 9.84 -16.42
C PRO A 87 -4.58 8.37 -16.08
N THR A 88 -3.55 8.10 -15.28
CA THR A 88 -3.07 6.76 -14.97
C THR A 88 -3.23 6.46 -13.49
N VAL A 89 -3.67 5.22 -13.21
CA VAL A 89 -3.77 4.67 -11.85
C VAL A 89 -2.67 3.66 -11.66
N ARG A 90 -1.91 3.75 -10.56
CA ARG A 90 -0.88 2.78 -10.22
C ARG A 90 -1.32 1.93 -9.04
N LEU A 91 -1.24 0.61 -9.16
CA LEU A 91 -1.45 -0.29 -8.04
C LEU A 91 -0.10 -0.61 -7.42
N CYS A 92 0.12 -0.19 -6.16
CA CYS A 92 1.32 -0.53 -5.41
C CYS A 92 1.19 -1.98 -4.93
N GLN A 93 1.97 -2.90 -5.50
CA GLN A 93 2.13 -4.26 -5.01
C GLN A 93 3.56 -4.41 -4.44
N CYS A 94 3.71 -4.38 -3.12
CA CYS A 94 4.99 -4.66 -2.46
C CYS A 94 4.97 -6.09 -1.92
N GLN A 95 5.40 -7.05 -2.72
CA GLN A 95 6.13 -8.20 -2.16
C GLN A 95 7.62 -7.89 -2.23
N GLU A 96 8.22 -7.63 -1.07
CA GLU A 96 9.67 -7.61 -0.91
C GLU A 96 10.09 -9.03 -0.49
N LEU A 97 10.64 -9.79 -1.44
CA LEU A 97 11.15 -11.13 -1.21
C LEU A 97 12.64 -11.05 -0.89
N LEU A 98 13.04 -11.51 0.30
CA LEU A 98 14.46 -11.70 0.62
C LEU A 98 14.97 -12.91 -0.15
N VAL A 99 15.85 -12.67 -1.11
CA VAL A 99 16.39 -13.70 -2.01
C VAL A 99 17.91 -13.77 -1.81
N PRO A 100 18.40 -14.57 -0.85
CA PRO A 100 19.83 -14.61 -0.51
C PRO A 100 20.68 -15.40 -1.51
N ASP A 101 20.07 -16.25 -2.36
CA ASP A 101 20.75 -17.06 -3.39
C ASP A 101 20.15 -16.78 -4.78
N VAL A 102 21.00 -16.70 -5.80
CA VAL A 102 20.62 -16.48 -7.21
C VAL A 102 19.61 -17.52 -7.72
N ARG A 103 19.61 -18.75 -7.19
CA ARG A 103 18.64 -19.78 -7.55
C ARG A 103 17.21 -19.45 -7.10
N ASP A 104 17.07 -18.81 -5.95
CA ASP A 104 15.77 -18.37 -5.44
C ASP A 104 15.22 -17.20 -6.29
N LEU A 105 16.10 -16.36 -6.85
CA LEU A 105 15.72 -15.29 -7.79
C LEU A 105 15.13 -15.89 -9.07
N ILE A 106 15.77 -16.93 -9.61
CA ILE A 106 15.30 -17.63 -10.81
C ILE A 106 13.94 -18.31 -10.56
N ALA A 107 13.67 -18.79 -9.35
CA ALA A 107 12.37 -19.37 -8.98
C ALA A 107 11.26 -18.32 -8.95
N VAL A 108 11.54 -17.12 -8.39
CA VAL A 108 10.61 -15.97 -8.37
C VAL A 108 10.29 -15.50 -9.79
N VAL A 109 11.31 -15.31 -10.64
CA VAL A 109 11.12 -14.90 -12.05
C VAL A 109 10.29 -15.92 -12.83
N ARG A 110 10.38 -17.20 -12.48
CA ARG A 110 9.58 -18.29 -13.08
C ARG A 110 8.18 -18.45 -12.47
N GLY A 111 7.73 -17.52 -11.63
CA GLY A 111 6.37 -17.51 -11.07
C GLY A 111 6.13 -18.52 -9.95
N LYS A 112 7.19 -19.07 -9.34
CA LYS A 112 7.08 -19.93 -8.15
C LYS A 112 7.43 -19.10 -6.92
N THR A 113 6.49 -18.96 -5.99
CA THR A 113 6.73 -18.24 -4.71
C THR A 113 7.72 -19.04 -3.85
N PRO A 114 8.88 -18.48 -3.45
CA PRO A 114 9.79 -19.12 -2.52
C PRO A 114 9.14 -19.27 -1.15
N LEU A 115 9.29 -20.44 -0.53
CA LEU A 115 8.89 -20.67 0.86
C LEU A 115 9.76 -19.83 1.80
N PRO A 116 9.21 -19.23 2.87
CA PRO A 116 10.01 -18.49 3.83
C PRO A 116 11.01 -19.43 4.52
N ALA A 117 12.28 -19.01 4.56
CA ALA A 117 13.36 -19.77 5.19
C ALA A 117 13.03 -20.10 6.65
N ARG A 118 13.01 -21.39 6.99
CA ARG A 118 12.92 -21.85 8.38
C ARG A 118 14.11 -21.27 9.15
N LYS A 119 13.83 -20.51 10.22
CA LYS A 119 14.84 -20.08 11.21
C LYS A 119 15.65 -21.30 11.64
N SER A 120 16.95 -21.30 11.36
CA SER A 120 17.88 -22.32 11.81
C SER A 120 17.92 -22.34 13.34
N ARG A 121 17.51 -23.47 13.92
CA ARG A 121 17.66 -23.78 15.34
C ARG A 121 19.15 -23.69 15.71
N PRO A 122 19.56 -23.08 16.83
CA PRO A 122 20.96 -23.11 17.24
C PRO A 122 21.38 -24.56 17.55
N PRO A 123 22.66 -24.92 17.34
CA PRO A 123 23.15 -26.26 17.65
C PRO A 123 23.07 -26.51 19.17
N PRO A 124 22.78 -27.76 19.61
CA PRO A 124 22.81 -28.09 21.02
C PRO A 124 24.23 -27.93 21.56
N ALA A 125 24.37 -27.24 22.68
CA ALA A 125 25.62 -27.17 23.42
C ALA A 125 26.02 -28.58 23.84
N ALA A 126 27.25 -28.99 23.47
CA ALA A 126 27.93 -30.18 23.93
C ALA A 126 29.09 -29.77 24.84
#